data_AF-A0A9D9SAD3-F1
#
_entry.id   AF-A0A9D9SAD3-F1
#
_cell.length_a   1.000
_cell.length_b   1.000
_cell.length_c   1.000
_cell.angle_alpha   90.00
_cell.angle_beta   90.00
_cell.angle_gamma   90.00
#
_symmetry.space_group_name_H-M   'P 1'
#
loop_
_entity.id
_entity.type
_entity.pdbx_description
1 polymer ?
#
loop_
_entity_poly.entity_id
_entity_poly.type
_entity_poly.pdbx_seq_one_letter_code
_entity_poly.pdbx_strand_id
1 'polypeptide(L)'
;LRADTMVKLLERLDVMRKPERLADILLACEADQRSRPGFGAAGYVQADVVRAAAAAFRAVDAGAVAQRLAGAGNAGGPAIAKAVQAARVEAVAAAIPR
;
A
#
# COMPACT_ATOMS: atom_id res chain seq x y z
N LEU A 1 9.12 -7.45 1.92
CA LEU A 1 7.71 -7.83 2.24
C LEU A 1 7.04 -8.24 0.95
N ARG A 2 6.21 -9.30 0.95
CA ARG A 2 5.41 -9.65 -0.24
C ARG A 2 4.33 -8.58 -0.47
N ALA A 3 3.90 -8.40 -1.73
CA ALA A 3 2.92 -7.39 -2.10
C ALA A 3 1.58 -7.52 -1.36
N ASP A 4 1.08 -8.74 -1.17
CA ASP A 4 -0.15 -9.00 -0.40
C ASP A 4 -0.02 -8.56 1.06
N THR A 5 1.16 -8.76 1.64
CA THR A 5 1.45 -8.36 3.02
C THR A 5 1.60 -6.85 3.13
N MET A 6 2.20 -6.21 2.12
CA MET A 6 2.28 -4.74 2.02
C MET A 6 0.89 -4.12 1.91
N VAL A 7 0.00 -4.67 1.09
CA VAL A 7 -1.40 -4.22 0.99
C VAL A 7 -2.11 -4.30 2.34
N LYS A 8 -2.01 -5.42 3.05
CA LYS A 8 -2.61 -5.58 4.39
C LYS A 8 -2.05 -4.57 5.40
N LEU A 9 -0.75 -4.27 5.32
CA LEU A 9 -0.13 -3.23 6.15
C LEU A 9 -0.75 -1.86 5.84
N LEU A 10 -0.81 -1.47 4.56
CA LEU A 10 -1.36 -0.19 4.13
C LEU A 10 -2.84 -0.03 4.50
N GLU A 11 -3.63 -1.11 4.43
CA GLU A 11 -5.02 -1.13 4.91
C GLU A 11 -5.11 -0.87 6.43
N ARG A 12 -4.26 -1.53 7.22
CA ARG A 12 -4.19 -1.31 8.68
C ARG A 12 -3.72 0.10 9.06
N LEU A 13 -2.84 0.68 8.26
CA LEU A 13 -2.38 2.06 8.42
C LEU A 13 -3.43 3.08 7.95
N ASP A 14 -4.48 2.63 7.28
CA ASP A 14 -5.59 3.45 6.79
C ASP A 14 -5.14 4.54 5.80
N VAL A 15 -4.16 4.21 4.95
CA VAL A 15 -3.53 5.19 4.04
C VAL A 15 -4.47 5.78 2.99
N MET A 16 -5.63 5.16 2.75
CA MET A 16 -6.67 5.73 1.87
C MET A 16 -7.28 6.98 2.49
N ARG A 17 -7.63 6.92 3.78
CA ARG A 17 -8.37 7.99 4.48
C ARG A 17 -7.43 8.96 5.18
N LYS A 18 -6.24 8.51 5.58
CA LYS A 18 -5.26 9.28 6.36
C LYS A 18 -3.84 9.11 5.80
N PRO A 19 -3.60 9.49 4.53
CA PRO A 19 -2.30 9.30 3.89
C PRO A 19 -1.14 10.01 4.62
N GLU A 20 -1.42 11.13 5.29
CA GLU A 20 -0.45 11.90 6.08
C GLU A 20 0.17 11.09 7.22
N ARG A 21 -0.59 10.18 7.86
CA ARG A 21 -0.08 9.34 8.96
C ARG A 21 1.04 8.42 8.52
N LEU A 22 1.11 8.08 7.23
CA LEU A 22 2.19 7.26 6.71
C LEU A 22 3.54 7.99 6.83
N ALA A 23 3.56 9.31 6.62
CA ALA A 23 4.78 10.10 6.72
C ALA A 23 5.34 10.09 8.15
N ASP A 24 4.47 10.28 9.15
CA ASP A 24 4.86 10.27 10.57
C ASP A 24 5.41 8.90 10.99
N ILE A 25 4.77 7.82 10.54
CA ILE A 25 5.21 6.44 10.83
C ILE A 25 6.59 6.18 10.21
N LEU A 26 6.79 6.56 8.95
CA LEU A 26 8.07 6.38 8.27
C LEU A 26 9.19 7.19 8.93
N LEU A 27 8.88 8.41 9.39
CA LEU A 27 9.82 9.24 10.13
C LEU A 27 10.22 8.59 11.47
N ALA A 28 9.26 8.04 12.20
CA ALA A 28 9.53 7.31 13.45
C ALA A 28 10.40 6.06 13.20
N CYS A 29 10.12 5.29 12.15
CA CYS A 29 10.94 4.14 11.76
C CYS A 29 12.37 4.53 11.37
N GLU A 30 12.52 5.63 10.63
CA GLU A 30 13.83 6.16 10.26
C GLU A 30 14.62 6.63 11.49
N ALA A 31 13.96 7.31 12.43
CA ALA A 31 14.58 7.71 13.70
C ALA A 31 15.05 6.50 14.52
N ASP A 32 14.25 5.43 14.64
CA ASP A 32 14.66 4.18 15.31
C ASP A 32 15.89 3.57 14.66
N GLN A 33 15.90 3.45 13.33
CA GLN A 33 17.02 2.86 12.60
C GLN A 33 18.31 3.67 12.80
N ARG A 34 18.23 5.00 12.65
CA ARG A 34 19.38 5.90 12.80
C ARG A 34 19.96 5.92 14.22
N SER A 35 19.17 5.56 15.22
CA SER A 35 19.65 5.48 16.60
C SER A 35 20.57 4.27 16.85
N ARG A 36 20.59 3.27 15.94
CA ARG A 36 21.35 2.03 16.11
C ARG A 36 22.81 2.20 15.66
N PRO A 37 23.80 1.77 16.45
CA PRO A 37 25.20 1.79 16.05
C PRO A 37 25.42 1.08 14.71
N GLY A 38 26.18 1.71 13.81
CA GLY A 38 26.47 1.18 12.47
C GLY A 38 25.42 1.51 11.39
N PHE A 39 24.26 2.04 11.76
CA PHE A 39 23.23 2.52 10.83
C PHE A 39 23.23 4.06 10.78
N GLY A 40 24.38 4.65 10.41
CA GLY A 40 24.59 6.10 10.33
C GLY A 40 23.69 6.82 9.30
N ALA A 41 24.18 7.87 8.65
CA ALA A 41 23.41 8.68 7.69
C ALA A 41 22.93 7.94 6.41
N ALA A 42 23.12 6.62 6.32
CA ALA A 42 22.53 5.81 5.27
C ALA A 42 21.00 5.88 5.41
N GLY A 43 20.34 6.55 4.46
CA GLY A 43 18.90 6.78 4.51
C GLY A 43 18.09 5.49 4.62
N TYR A 44 16.86 5.61 5.14
CA TYR A 44 15.94 4.48 5.27
C TYR A 44 15.31 4.14 3.91
N VAL A 45 16.03 3.38 3.07
CA VAL A 45 15.60 2.99 1.69
C VAL A 45 14.23 2.30 1.68
N GLN A 46 13.89 1.59 2.75
CA GLN A 46 12.59 0.95 2.90
C GLN A 46 11.44 1.97 2.94
N ALA A 47 11.69 3.22 3.38
CA ALA A 47 10.68 4.28 3.33
C ALA A 47 10.21 4.55 1.91
N ASP A 48 11.13 4.57 0.93
CA ASP A 48 10.80 4.83 -0.47
C ASP A 48 9.98 3.70 -1.07
N VAL A 49 10.30 2.45 -0.72
CA VAL A 49 9.50 1.28 -1.13
C VAL A 49 8.07 1.37 -0.57
N VAL A 50 7.92 1.74 0.71
CA VAL A 50 6.60 1.88 1.34
C VAL A 50 5.81 3.05 0.74
N ARG A 51 6.48 4.17 0.42
CA ARG A 51 5.86 5.32 -0.28
C ARG A 51 5.37 4.92 -1.67
N ALA A 52 6.19 4.22 -2.45
CA ALA A 52 5.81 3.73 -3.77
C ALA A 52 4.62 2.76 -3.70
N ALA A 53 4.66 1.81 -2.75
CA ALA A 53 3.54 0.91 -2.50
C ALA A 53 2.25 1.66 -2.12
N ALA A 54 2.34 2.66 -1.24
CA ALA A 54 1.18 3.44 -0.81
C ALA A 54 0.58 4.26 -1.96
N ALA A 55 1.42 4.84 -2.83
CA ALA A 55 0.97 5.53 -4.02
C ALA A 55 0.23 4.57 -4.98
N ALA A 56 0.81 3.42 -5.29
CA ALA A 56 0.19 2.41 -6.15
C ALA A 56 -1.12 1.86 -5.57
N PHE A 57 -1.15 1.58 -4.27
CA PHE A 57 -2.35 1.12 -3.56
C PHE A 57 -3.50 2.14 -3.64
N ARG A 58 -3.18 3.44 -3.49
CA ARG A 58 -4.17 4.53 -3.54
C ARG A 58 -4.64 4.86 -4.96
N ALA A 59 -3.82 4.57 -5.97
CA ALA A 59 -4.15 4.82 -7.37
C ALA A 59 -5.22 3.85 -7.93
N VAL A 60 -5.52 2.75 -7.22
CA VAL A 60 -6.57 1.82 -7.66
C VAL A 60 -7.95 2.45 -7.51
N ASP A 61 -8.61 2.63 -8.66
CA ASP A 61 -10.00 3.09 -8.74
C ASP A 61 -10.98 1.95 -8.41
N ALA A 62 -11.52 1.97 -7.19
CA ALA A 62 -12.52 1.01 -6.74
C ALA A 62 -13.85 1.13 -7.49
N GLY A 63 -14.21 2.33 -7.97
CA GLY A 63 -15.43 2.57 -8.74
C GLY A 63 -15.36 1.91 -10.11
N ALA A 64 -14.23 2.06 -10.81
CA ALA A 64 -13.99 1.39 -12.09
C ALA A 64 -13.99 -0.15 -11.95
N VAL A 65 -13.46 -0.69 -10.85
CA VAL A 65 -13.54 -2.13 -10.56
C VAL A 65 -14.99 -2.57 -10.36
N ALA A 66 -15.77 -1.82 -9.58
CA ALA A 66 -17.18 -2.12 -9.33
C ALA A 66 -18.03 -2.08 -10.61
N GLN A 67 -17.85 -1.08 -11.46
CA GLN A 67 -18.57 -0.95 -12.74
C GLN A 67 -18.29 -2.13 -13.69
N ARG A 68 -17.02 -2.53 -13.81
CA ARG A 68 -16.64 -3.71 -14.62
C ARG A 68 -17.32 -4.99 -14.14
N LEU A 69 -17.36 -5.18 -12.82
CA LEU A 69 -18.01 -6.33 -12.19
C LEU A 69 -19.53 -6.33 -12.36
N ALA A 70 -20.17 -5.16 -12.23
CA ALA A 70 -21.59 -5.01 -12.47
C ALA A 70 -21.97 -5.34 -13.92
N GLY A 71 -21.19 -4.87 -14.90
CA GLY A 71 -21.38 -5.22 -16.32
C GLY A 71 -21.23 -6.72 -16.63
N ALA A 72 -20.49 -7.45 -15.80
CA ALA A 72 -20.33 -8.91 -15.90
C ALA A 72 -21.39 -9.71 -15.11
N GLY A 73 -22.42 -9.04 -14.55
CA GLY A 73 -23.48 -9.68 -13.77
C GLY A 73 -23.07 -10.12 -12.37
N ASN A 74 -21.91 -9.69 -11.88
CA ASN A 74 -21.39 -10.05 -10.55
C ASN A 74 -21.18 -8.78 -9.69
N ALA A 75 -22.27 -8.21 -9.18
CA ALA A 75 -22.29 -6.91 -8.50
C ALA A 75 -22.33 -6.99 -6.95
N GLY A 76 -22.02 -8.14 -6.35
CA GLY A 76 -22.09 -8.29 -4.89
C GLY A 76 -21.00 -7.49 -4.17
N GLY A 77 -21.36 -6.78 -3.09
CA GLY A 77 -20.41 -6.02 -2.26
C GLY A 77 -19.14 -6.80 -1.85
N PRO A 78 -19.24 -8.06 -1.40
CA PRO A 78 -18.06 -8.89 -1.10
C PRO A 78 -17.20 -9.22 -2.34
N ALA A 79 -17.81 -9.42 -3.50
CA ALA A 79 -17.09 -9.69 -4.75
C ALA A 79 -16.30 -8.45 -5.20
N ILE A 80 -16.91 -7.26 -5.10
CA ILE A 80 -16.25 -5.98 -5.37
C ILE A 80 -15.07 -5.77 -4.42
N ALA A 81 -15.27 -5.97 -3.11
CA ALA A 81 -14.20 -5.82 -2.13
C ALA A 81 -13.00 -6.73 -2.43
N LYS A 82 -13.26 -8.01 -2.75
CA LYS A 82 -12.22 -8.97 -3.13
C LYS A 82 -11.49 -8.55 -4.41
N ALA A 83 -12.21 -8.07 -5.43
CA ALA A 83 -11.60 -7.63 -6.68
C ALA A 83 -10.76 -6.36 -6.52
N VAL A 84 -11.22 -5.40 -5.72
CA VAL A 84 -10.44 -4.19 -5.39
C VAL A 84 -9.18 -4.56 -4.63
N GLN A 85 -9.26 -5.50 -3.69
CA GLN A 85 -8.08 -5.98 -2.97
C GLN A 85 -7.09 -6.67 -3.91
N ALA A 86 -7.55 -7.52 -4.83
CA ALA A 86 -6.70 -8.16 -5.83
C ALA A 86 -6.01 -7.14 -6.74
N ALA A 87 -6.76 -6.16 -7.25
CA ALA A 87 -6.21 -5.08 -8.09
C ALA A 87 -5.14 -4.26 -7.35
N ARG A 88 -5.32 -4.00 -6.05
CA ARG A 88 -4.32 -3.35 -5.20
C ARG A 88 -3.06 -4.19 -5.02
N VAL A 89 -3.19 -5.51 -4.86
CA VAL A 89 -2.03 -6.41 -4.77
C VAL A 89 -1.23 -6.39 -6.05
N GLU A 90 -1.88 -6.47 -7.22
CA GLU A 90 -1.19 -6.36 -8.51
C GLU A 90 -0.49 -5.02 -8.69
N ALA A 91 -1.19 -3.91 -8.41
CA ALA A 91 -0.62 -2.57 -8.52
C ALA A 91 0.60 -2.39 -7.61
N VAL A 92 0.52 -2.84 -6.36
CA VAL A 92 1.64 -2.78 -5.41
C VAL A 92 2.78 -3.69 -5.85
N ALA A 93 2.50 -4.90 -6.33
CA ALA A 93 3.53 -5.82 -6.80
C ALA A 93 4.32 -5.27 -8.00
N ALA A 94 3.67 -4.49 -8.87
CA ALA A 94 4.33 -3.82 -9.99
C ALA A 94 5.17 -2.60 -9.57
N ALA A 95 4.85 -1.99 -8.42
CA ALA A 95 5.47 -0.74 -7.95
C ALA A 95 6.66 -0.92 -7.01
N ILE A 96 6.89 -2.13 -6.48
CA ILE A 96 7.96 -2.41 -5.52
C ILE A 96 9.03 -3.34 -6.11
N PRO A 97 10.29 -3.29 -5.62
CA PRO A 97 11.32 -4.24 -6.01
C PRO A 97 10.92 -5.69 -5.70
N ARG A 98 11.33 -6.63 -6.56
CA ARG A 98 11.10 -8.07 -6.38
C ARG A 98 12.06 -8.69 -5.38
#